data_AF-A0A9D8HPS8-F1
#
_entry.id   AF-A0A9D8HPS8-F1
#
_cell.length_a   1.000
_cell.length_b   1.000
_cell.length_c   1.000
_cell.angle_alpha   90.00
_cell.angle_beta   90.00
_cell.angle_gamma   90.00
#
_symmetry.space_group_name_H-M   'P 1'
#
loop_
_entity.id
_entity.type
_entity.pdbx_description
1 polymer ?
#
loop_
_entity_poly.entity_id
_entity_poly.type
_entity_poly.pdbx_seq_one_letter_code
_entity_poly.pdbx_strand_id
1 'polypeptide(L)' 'MKKEGFLRKTKIICTTGPASSNPAIIEDLILNGMDVARINTSHSTEEEADRRLRLIRRLT' A
#
# COMPACT_ATOMS: atom_id res chain seq x y z
N MET A 1 22.67 -15.99 8.16
CA MET A 1 22.06 -16.78 7.06
C MET A 1 20.64 -16.26 6.83
N LYS A 2 20.40 -15.49 5.77
CA LYS A 2 19.01 -15.22 5.34
C LYS A 2 18.50 -16.52 4.74
N LYS A 3 17.42 -17.10 5.30
CA LYS A 3 16.68 -18.16 4.59
C LYS A 3 16.39 -17.59 3.20
N GLU A 4 16.76 -18.32 2.15
CA GLU A 4 16.15 -18.15 0.83
C GLU A 4 14.66 -18.45 1.02
N GLY A 5 13.94 -17.41 1.45
CA GLY A 5 12.50 -17.47 1.62
C GLY A 5 11.93 -17.68 0.23
N PHE A 6 11.11 -18.71 0.10
CA PHE A 6 10.29 -18.94 -1.08
C PHE A 6 9.68 -17.62 -1.53
N LEU A 7 10.23 -17.02 -2.59
CA LEU A 7 9.73 -15.76 -3.10
C LEU A 7 8.36 -16.09 -3.70
N ARG A 8 7.30 -15.57 -3.08
CA ARG A 8 5.95 -15.81 -3.59
C ARG A 8 5.88 -15.31 -5.03
N LYS A 9 5.36 -16.15 -5.92
CA LYS A 9 5.20 -15.79 -7.34
C LYS A 9 4.02 -14.84 -7.56
N THR A 10 2.98 -14.98 -6.73
CA THR A 10 1.76 -14.17 -6.81
C THR A 10 1.94 -12.88 -6.03
N LYS A 11 1.62 -11.74 -6.68
CA LYS A 11 1.64 -10.44 -6.02
C LYS A 11 0.33 -10.13 -5.30
N ILE A 12 0.38 -9.38 -4.21
CA ILE A 12 -0.80 -8.85 -3.51
C ILE A 12 -0.96 -7.36 -3.82
N ILE A 13 -2.14 -7.02 -4.31
CA ILE A 13 -2.56 -5.65 -4.59
C ILE A 13 -3.61 -5.25 -3.55
N CYS A 14 -3.35 -4.20 -2.79
CA CYS A 14 -4.32 -3.67 -1.82
C CYS A 14 -4.89 -2.34 -2.33
N THR A 15 -6.22 -2.24 -2.38
CA THR A 15 -6.86 -0.96 -2.71
C THR A 15 -6.88 -0.05 -1.49
N THR A 16 -6.33 1.15 -1.60
CA THR A 16 -6.27 2.11 -0.50
C THR A 16 -7.56 2.91 -0.41
N GLY A 17 -8.08 3.09 0.79
CA GLY A 17 -9.34 3.78 1.06
C GLY A 17 -9.33 4.44 2.44
N PRO A 18 -10.49 4.88 2.96
CA PRO A 18 -10.58 5.53 4.27
C PRO A 18 -10.02 4.68 5.41
N ALA A 19 -10.30 3.37 5.41
CA ALA A 19 -9.81 2.45 6.43
C ALA A 19 -8.27 2.30 6.46
N SER A 20 -7.59 2.54 5.34
CA SER A 20 -6.13 2.48 5.21
C SER A 20 -5.48 3.86 5.08
N SER A 21 -6.19 4.93 5.46
CA SER A 21 -5.65 6.30 5.44
C SER A 21 -4.72 6.61 6.63
N ASN A 22 -4.73 5.76 7.67
CA ASN A 22 -3.77 5.82 8.77
C ASN A 22 -2.40 5.28 8.28
N PRO A 23 -1.31 6.05 8.42
CA PRO A 23 0.04 5.61 8.07
C PRO A 23 0.43 4.25 8.67
N ALA A 24 0.06 3.99 9.94
CA ALA A 24 0.40 2.74 10.61
C ALA A 24 -0.25 1.51 9.95
N ILE A 25 -1.46 1.68 9.41
CA ILE A 25 -2.17 0.59 8.71
C ILE A 25 -1.47 0.28 7.38
N ILE A 26 -1.00 1.31 6.66
CA ILE A 26 -0.25 1.08 5.41
C ILE A 26 1.07 0.39 5.69
N GLU A 27 1.78 0.80 6.75
CA GLU A 27 3.02 0.16 7.19
C GLU A 27 2.79 -1.32 7.54
N ASP A 28 1.75 -1.63 8.31
CA ASP A 28 1.36 -3.01 8.61
C ASP A 28 1.04 -3.80 7.34
N LEU A 29 0.32 -3.21 6.37
CA LEU A 29 0.05 -3.87 5.09
C LEU A 29 1.33 -4.17 4.32
N ILE A 30 2.30 -3.26 4.28
CA ILE A 30 3.62 -3.48 3.64
C ILE A 30 4.34 -4.64 4.33
N LEU A 31 4.46 -4.59 5.66
CA LEU A 31 5.17 -5.60 6.45
C LEU A 31 4.51 -6.99 6.36
N ASN A 32 3.19 -7.05 6.22
CA ASN A 32 2.43 -8.28 6.04
C ASN A 32 2.32 -8.72 4.56
N GLY A 33 3.04 -8.06 3.65
CA GLY A 33 3.20 -8.51 2.27
C GLY A 33 2.21 -7.92 1.29
N MET A 34 1.92 -6.62 1.35
CA MET A 34 1.42 -5.87 0.20
C MET A 34 2.59 -5.58 -0.75
N ASP A 35 2.43 -5.86 -2.06
CA ASP A 35 3.45 -5.47 -3.06
C ASP A 35 3.07 -4.20 -3.82
N VAL A 36 1.76 -3.99 -4.03
CA VAL A 36 1.25 -2.87 -4.83
C VAL A 36 0.09 -2.22 -4.11
N ALA A 37 0.22 -0.92 -3.87
CA ALA A 37 -0.89 -0.09 -3.44
C ALA A 37 -1.67 0.41 -4.67
N ARG A 38 -2.98 0.14 -4.71
CA ARG A 38 -3.90 0.65 -5.73
C ARG A 38 -4.67 1.85 -5.18
N ILE A 39 -4.48 3.02 -5.77
CA ILE A 39 -5.30 4.20 -5.51
C ILE A 39 -6.47 4.19 -6.49
N ASN A 40 -7.70 4.11 -5.99
CA ASN A 40 -8.90 4.18 -6.82
C ASN A 40 -9.37 5.63 -6.95
N THR A 41 -9.31 6.19 -8.17
CA THR A 41 -9.68 7.58 -8.46
C THR A 41 -11.14 7.77 -8.87
N SER A 42 -11.92 6.69 -9.04
CA SER A 42 -13.33 6.79 -9.48
C SER A 42 -14.22 7.60 -8.52
N HIS A 43 -13.84 7.73 -7.25
CA HIS A 43 -14.61 8.41 -6.21
C HIS A 43 -13.79 9.39 -5.36
N SER A 44 -12.54 9.69 -5.75
CA SER A 44 -11.69 10.61 -4.98
C SER A 44 -11.44 11.89 -5.76
N THR A 45 -11.28 12.99 -5.04
CA THR A 45 -10.70 14.21 -5.61
C THR A 45 -9.22 13.99 -5.94
N GLU A 46 -8.66 14.83 -6.82
CA GLU A 46 -7.24 14.82 -7.15
C GLU A 46 -6.36 15.04 -5.91
N GLU A 47 -6.78 15.95 -5.02
CA GLU A 47 -6.09 16.29 -3.77
C GLU A 47 -6.05 15.11 -2.78
N GLU A 48 -7.12 14.33 -2.70
CA GLU A 48 -7.15 13.12 -1.88
C GLU A 48 -6.28 12.00 -2.48
N ALA A 49 -6.27 11.86 -3.81
CA ALA A 49 -5.40 10.90 -4.48
C ALA A 49 -3.91 11.28 -4.30
N ASP A 50 -3.56 12.55 -4.44
CA ASP A 50 -2.20 13.06 -4.22
C ASP A 50 -1.75 12.90 -2.77
N ARG A 51 -2.62 13.20 -1.79
CA ARG A 51 -2.33 12.93 -0.37
C ARG A 51 -2.04 11.45 -0.12
N ARG A 52 -2.83 10.54 -0.68
CA ARG A 52 -2.58 9.09 -0.56
C ARG A 52 -1.27 8.68 -1.22
N LEU A 53 -0.99 9.18 -2.43
CA LEU A 53 0.26 8.92 -3.14
C LEU A 53 1.49 9.34 -2.31
N ARG A 54 1.47 10.56 -1.77
CA ARG A 54 2.57 11.08 -0.92
C ARG A 54 2.74 10.26 0.33
N LEU A 55 1.64 9.86 0.98
CA LEU A 55 1.68 9.02 2.17
C LEU A 55 2.34 7.66 1.86
N ILE A 56 1.89 6.96 0.81
CA ILE A 56 2.45 5.66 0.41
C ILE A 56 3.94 5.80 0.10
N ARG A 57 4.33 6.81 -0.70
CA ARG A 57 5.74 7.07 -1.05
C ARG A 57 6.62 7.42 0.15
N ARG A 58 6.05 7.92 1.25
CA ARG A 58 6.80 8.21 2.47
C ARG A 58 7.14 6.93 3.26
N LEU A 59 6.35 5.88 3.09
CA LEU A 59 6.45 4.63 3.85
C LEU A 59 7.19 3.52 3.10
N THR A 60 7.46 3.71 1.81
CA THR A 60 8.20 2.79 0.92
C THR A 60 9.55 3.35 0.55
#